data_AF-A0A533QG06-F1
#
_entry.id   AF-A0A533QG06-F1
#
_cell.length_a   1.000
_cell.length_b   1.000
_cell.length_c   1.000
_cell.angle_alpha   90.00
_cell.angle_beta   90.00
_cell.angle_gamma   90.00
#
_symmetry.space_group_name_H-M   'P 1'
#
loop_
_entity.id
_entity.type
_entity.pdbx_description
1 polymer ?
#
loop_
_entity_poly.entity_id
_entity_poly.type
_entity_poly.pdbx_seq_one_letter_code
_entity_poly.pdbx_strand_id
1 'polypeptide(L)'
;MEIVADASAFLAVVLNESDRDWVINKTLEKIVSPEILPYEIGNALIAIRKKGSLNDREVLKAYDISQRIAVKLVPVKIHDAIKIALRFSIYAYDAYYLQCCVENKLPLISLDDRMCYAARNLSIKVVE
;
A
#
# COMPACT_ATOMS: atom_id res chain seq x y z
N MET A 1 -5.61 -16.96 -0.78
CA MET A 1 -6.35 -15.99 -1.61
C MET A 1 -5.35 -14.92 -2.07
N GLU A 2 -5.73 -13.94 -2.88
CA GLU A 2 -4.86 -12.81 -3.27
C GLU A 2 -5.36 -11.55 -2.56
N ILE A 3 -4.46 -10.64 -2.22
CA ILE A 3 -4.79 -9.40 -1.50
C ILE A 3 -4.03 -8.21 -2.08
N VAL A 4 -4.68 -7.06 -2.17
CA VAL A 4 -4.01 -5.80 -2.51
C VAL A 4 -3.43 -5.19 -1.25
N ALA A 5 -2.12 -4.95 -1.24
CA ALA A 5 -1.43 -4.27 -0.16
C ALA A 5 -0.83 -2.95 -0.65
N ASP A 6 -0.95 -1.92 0.18
CA ASP A 6 -0.41 -0.59 -0.09
C ASP A 6 1.00 -0.38 0.46
N ALA A 7 1.61 0.77 0.17
CA ALA A 7 2.94 1.08 0.68
C ALA A 7 3.00 1.08 2.21
N SER A 8 1.92 1.47 2.91
CA SER A 8 1.89 1.48 4.38
C SER A 8 2.04 0.08 4.97
N ALA A 9 1.37 -0.94 4.39
CA ALA A 9 1.52 -2.33 4.82
C ALA A 9 2.97 -2.83 4.65
N PHE A 10 3.65 -2.47 3.56
CA PHE A 10 5.05 -2.84 3.34
C PHE A 10 5.99 -2.16 4.34
N LEU A 11 5.77 -0.88 4.63
CA LEU A 11 6.60 -0.12 5.56
C LEU A 11 6.49 -0.66 6.98
N ALA A 12 5.29 -1.05 7.43
CA ALA A 12 5.11 -1.66 8.75
C ALA A 12 5.97 -2.93 8.93
N VAL A 13 6.05 -3.77 7.89
CA VAL A 13 6.87 -4.99 7.88
C VAL A 13 8.36 -4.68 7.89
N VAL A 14 8.78 -3.74 7.04
CA VAL A 14 10.19 -3.42 6.80
C VAL A 14 10.81 -2.63 7.95
N LEU A 15 10.05 -1.70 8.54
CA LEU A 15 10.50 -0.83 9.62
C LEU A 15 10.25 -1.42 11.01
N ASN A 16 9.72 -2.65 11.08
CA ASN A 16 9.41 -3.34 12.33
C ASN A 16 8.50 -2.52 13.26
N GLU A 17 7.47 -1.93 12.67
CA GLU A 17 6.47 -1.13 13.39
C GLU A 17 5.55 -2.04 14.22
N SER A 18 4.76 -1.44 15.11
CA SER A 18 3.77 -2.14 15.95
C SER A 18 2.83 -3.06 15.16
N ASP A 19 2.55 -2.69 13.91
CA ASP A 19 1.58 -3.34 13.05
C ASP A 19 2.19 -4.45 12.17
N ARG A 20 3.50 -4.72 12.31
CA ARG A 20 4.22 -5.75 11.53
C ARG A 20 3.55 -7.12 11.59
N ASP A 21 3.34 -7.64 12.81
CA ASP A 21 2.84 -9.00 13.00
C ASP A 21 1.41 -9.12 12.48
N TRP A 22 0.64 -8.03 12.59
CA TRP A 22 -0.69 -7.93 12.00
C TRP A 22 -0.62 -8.06 10.47
N VAL A 23 0.22 -7.28 9.80
CA VAL A 23 0.39 -7.38 8.33
C VAL A 23 0.83 -8.78 7.95
N ILE A 24 1.90 -9.31 8.57
CA ILE A 24 2.46 -10.64 8.22
C ILE A 24 1.40 -11.74 8.35
N ASN A 25 0.65 -11.78 9.45
CA ASN A 25 -0.37 -12.79 9.68
C ASN A 25 -1.51 -12.72 8.65
N LYS A 26 -1.83 -11.53 8.16
CA LYS A 26 -2.87 -11.29 7.16
C LYS A 26 -2.35 -11.44 5.72
N THR A 27 -1.04 -11.32 5.50
CA THR A 27 -0.38 -11.46 4.20
C THR A 27 0.38 -12.78 4.05
N LEU A 28 -0.02 -13.85 4.74
CA LEU A 28 0.43 -15.23 4.42
C LEU A 28 0.00 -15.68 3.00
N GLU A 29 -0.70 -14.81 2.29
CA GLU A 29 -1.30 -14.97 0.98
C GLU A 29 -0.47 -14.29 -0.13
N LYS A 30 -0.88 -14.46 -1.40
CA LYS A 30 -0.20 -13.83 -2.55
C LYS A 30 -0.54 -12.33 -2.61
N ILE A 31 0.47 -11.47 -2.55
CA ILE A 31 0.30 -10.01 -2.57
C ILE A 31 0.24 -9.51 -4.03
N VAL A 32 -0.73 -8.65 -4.31
CA VAL A 32 -0.89 -7.88 -5.55
C VAL A 32 -0.81 -6.39 -5.21
N SER A 33 -0.28 -5.56 -6.10
CA SER A 33 -0.22 -4.12 -5.87
C SER A 33 -0.11 -3.36 -7.19
N PRO A 34 -0.57 -2.11 -7.30
CA PRO A 34 -0.30 -1.28 -8.47
C PRO A 34 1.21 -1.06 -8.68
N GLU A 35 1.64 -0.90 -9.95
CA GLU A 35 3.04 -0.62 -10.33
C GLU A 35 3.65 0.62 -9.66
N ILE A 36 2.83 1.47 -9.06
CA ILE A 36 3.26 2.66 -8.33
C ILE A 36 3.86 2.35 -6.95
N LEU A 37 3.65 1.14 -6.42
CA LEU A 37 4.07 0.75 -5.07
C LEU A 37 5.56 1.07 -4.77
N PRO A 38 6.55 0.73 -5.62
CA PRO A 38 7.95 1.02 -5.30
C PRO A 38 8.26 2.52 -5.19
N TYR A 39 7.54 3.35 -5.97
CA TYR A 39 7.70 4.80 -5.96
C TYR A 39 7.14 5.40 -4.66
N GLU A 40 6.01 4.89 -4.19
CA GLU A 40 5.45 5.31 -2.90
C GLU A 40 6.30 4.87 -1.72
N ILE A 41 6.81 3.64 -1.71
CA ILE A 41 7.75 3.17 -0.68
C ILE A 41 8.95 4.13 -0.63
N GLY A 42 9.54 4.46 -1.78
CA GLY A 42 10.64 5.41 -1.86
C GLY A 42 10.28 6.79 -1.30
N ASN A 43 9.14 7.36 -1.72
CA ASN A 43 8.67 8.65 -1.23
C ASN A 43 8.43 8.64 0.29
N ALA A 44 7.82 7.58 0.81
CA ALA A 44 7.53 7.44 2.23
C ALA A 44 8.81 7.31 3.07
N LEU A 45 9.79 6.53 2.62
CA LEU A 45 11.09 6.43 3.31
C LEU A 45 11.81 7.78 3.37
N ILE A 46 11.78 8.56 2.29
CA ILE A 46 12.33 9.92 2.28
C ILE A 46 11.55 10.85 3.23
N ALA A 47 10.22 10.73 3.29
CA ALA A 47 9.42 11.50 4.24
C ALA A 47 9.76 11.15 5.71
N ILE A 48 9.95 9.87 6.02
CA ILE A 48 10.36 9.39 7.36
C ILE A 48 11.74 9.92 7.72
N ARG A 49 12.71 9.86 6.79
CA ARG A 49 14.04 10.45 6.96
C ARG A 49 13.99 11.94 7.25
N LYS A 50 13.16 12.70 6.52
CA LYS A 50 13.00 14.16 6.73
C LYS A 50 12.45 14.50 8.11
N LYS A 51 11.73 13.57 8.75
CA LYS A 51 11.26 13.70 10.14
C LYS A 51 12.33 13.33 11.18
N GLY A 52 13.51 12.88 10.77
CA GLY A 52 14.62 12.53 11.64
C GLY A 52 14.56 11.11 12.21
N SER A 53 13.60 10.28 11.77
CA SER A 53 13.40 8.92 12.31
C SER A 53 14.36 7.87 11.73
N LEU A 54 14.97 8.14 10.58
CA LEU A 54 15.91 7.23 9.91
C LEU A 54 17.10 8.01 9.33
N ASN A 55 18.27 7.39 9.32
CA ASN A 55 19.44 7.86 8.59
C ASN A 55 19.50 7.30 7.15
N ASP A 56 20.42 7.81 6.34
CA ASP A 56 20.64 7.44 4.93
C ASP A 56 20.79 5.94 4.71
N ARG A 57 21.59 5.28 5.57
CA ARG A 57 21.86 3.84 5.45
C ARG A 57 20.62 3.03 5.80
N GLU A 58 19.87 3.46 6.80
CA GLU A 58 18.61 2.82 7.21
C GLU A 58 17.54 2.94 6.12
N VAL A 59 17.42 4.10 5.47
CA VAL A 59 16.51 4.32 4.34
C VAL A 59 16.81 3.35 3.19
N LEU A 60 18.07 3.28 2.75
CA LEU A 60 18.47 2.40 1.65
C LEU A 60 18.26 0.93 2.02
N LYS A 61 18.65 0.54 3.24
CA LYS A 61 18.43 -0.82 3.74
C LYS A 61 16.96 -1.19 3.81
N ALA A 62 16.10 -0.28 4.27
CA ALA A 62 14.66 -0.50 4.32
C ALA A 62 14.10 -0.69 2.90
N TYR A 63 14.50 0.16 1.96
CA TYR A 63 14.11 0.00 0.56
C TYR A 63 14.55 -1.37 0.01
N ASP A 64 15.80 -1.76 0.19
CA ASP A 64 16.32 -3.07 -0.28
C ASP A 64 15.57 -4.27 0.33
N ILE A 65 15.16 -4.18 1.60
CA ILE A 65 14.35 -5.21 2.24
C ILE A 65 12.95 -5.25 1.62
N SER A 66 12.33 -4.09 1.37
CA SER A 66 11.00 -4.01 0.75
C SER A 66 10.95 -4.69 -0.63
N GLN A 67 12.03 -4.57 -1.42
CA GLN A 67 12.11 -5.16 -2.76
C GLN A 67 12.25 -6.70 -2.75
N ARG A 68 12.53 -7.31 -1.59
CA ARG A 68 12.60 -8.77 -1.44
C ARG A 68 11.23 -9.38 -1.13
N ILE A 69 10.24 -8.56 -0.79
CA ILE A 69 8.88 -9.02 -0.53
C ILE A 69 8.24 -9.39 -1.87
N ALA A 70 7.80 -10.64 -2.01
CA ALA A 70 7.17 -11.11 -3.23
C ALA A 70 5.82 -10.41 -3.44
N VAL A 71 5.73 -9.61 -4.50
CA VAL A 71 4.51 -8.88 -4.89
C VAL A 71 4.32 -8.94 -6.39
N LYS A 72 3.09 -9.18 -6.83
CA LYS A 72 2.70 -9.05 -8.24
C LYS A 72 2.29 -7.60 -8.51
N LEU A 73 3.15 -6.86 -9.21
CA LEU A 73 2.82 -5.52 -9.68
C LEU A 73 1.92 -5.59 -10.91
N VAL A 74 0.85 -4.79 -10.92
CA VAL A 74 -0.12 -4.74 -12.02
C VAL A 74 -0.42 -3.30 -12.43
N PRO A 75 -0.67 -3.03 -13.73
CA PRO A 75 -1.15 -1.73 -14.17
C PRO A 75 -2.58 -1.51 -13.67
N VAL A 76 -3.00 -0.25 -13.59
CA VAL A 76 -4.37 0.16 -13.24
C VAL A 76 -4.90 1.18 -14.26
N LYS A 77 -6.23 1.23 -14.45
CA LYS A 77 -6.85 2.27 -15.26
C LYS A 77 -6.82 3.61 -14.53
N ILE A 78 -5.77 4.39 -14.78
CA ILE A 78 -5.51 5.69 -14.14
C ILE A 78 -6.73 6.62 -14.21
N HIS A 79 -7.40 6.68 -15.36
CA HIS A 79 -8.58 7.53 -15.52
C HIS A 79 -9.71 7.16 -14.55
N ASP A 80 -9.95 5.88 -14.30
CA ASP A 80 -10.98 5.43 -13.37
C ASP A 80 -10.54 5.61 -11.91
N ALA A 81 -9.26 5.42 -11.61
CA ALA A 81 -8.68 5.78 -10.32
C ALA A 81 -8.85 7.28 -10.01
N ILE A 82 -8.65 8.18 -10.98
CA ILE A 82 -8.87 9.62 -10.79
C ILE A 82 -10.34 9.91 -10.44
N LYS A 83 -11.31 9.20 -11.02
CA LYS A 83 -12.72 9.35 -10.62
C LYS A 83 -12.95 8.95 -9.17
N ILE A 84 -12.30 7.88 -8.70
CA ILE A 84 -12.33 7.45 -7.30
C ILE A 84 -11.72 8.55 -6.41
N ALA A 85 -10.55 9.07 -6.77
CA ALA A 85 -9.88 10.14 -6.04
C ALA A 85 -10.77 11.38 -5.87
N LEU A 86 -11.40 11.83 -6.96
CA LEU A 86 -12.35 12.94 -6.94
C LEU A 86 -13.58 12.66 -6.07
N ARG A 87 -14.16 11.46 -6.19
CA ARG A 87 -15.36 11.06 -5.43
C ARG A 87 -15.14 11.06 -3.92
N PHE A 88 -13.99 10.57 -3.47
CA PHE A 88 -13.68 10.41 -2.05
C PHE A 88 -12.76 11.49 -1.48
N SER A 89 -12.32 12.45 -2.31
CA SER A 89 -11.37 13.51 -1.93
C SER A 89 -10.08 12.96 -1.32
N ILE A 90 -9.53 11.91 -1.93
CA ILE A 90 -8.26 11.25 -1.54
C ILE A 90 -7.17 11.50 -2.59
N TYR A 91 -5.92 11.19 -2.25
CA TYR A 91 -4.84 11.31 -3.23
C TYR A 91 -4.97 10.27 -4.34
N ALA A 92 -4.45 10.60 -5.53
CA ALA A 92 -4.48 9.69 -6.68
C ALA A 92 -3.73 8.37 -6.37
N TYR A 93 -2.66 8.45 -5.58
CA TYR A 93 -1.92 7.33 -5.02
C TYR A 93 -2.82 6.30 -4.34
N ASP A 94 -3.57 6.72 -3.32
CA ASP A 94 -4.55 5.87 -2.61
C ASP A 94 -5.58 5.29 -3.59
N ALA A 95 -6.08 6.13 -4.52
CA ALA A 95 -7.06 5.71 -5.48
C ALA A 95 -6.54 4.66 -6.49
N TYR A 96 -5.23 4.60 -6.75
CA TYR A 96 -4.63 3.54 -7.58
C TYR A 96 -4.76 2.17 -6.91
N TYR A 97 -4.59 2.07 -5.59
CA TYR A 97 -4.82 0.83 -4.86
C TYR A 97 -6.29 0.43 -4.86
N LEU A 98 -7.20 1.39 -4.67
CA LEU A 98 -8.64 1.12 -4.73
C LEU A 98 -9.06 0.64 -6.13
N GLN A 99 -8.55 1.28 -7.18
CA GLN A 99 -8.80 0.84 -8.55
C GLN A 99 -8.20 -0.55 -8.82
N CYS A 100 -7.01 -0.84 -8.28
CA CYS A 100 -6.42 -2.19 -8.33
C CYS A 100 -7.34 -3.24 -7.67
N CYS A 101 -7.93 -2.92 -6.52
CA CYS A 101 -8.89 -3.80 -5.85
C CYS A 101 -10.14 -4.03 -6.71
N VAL A 102 -10.69 -2.98 -7.31
CA VAL A 102 -11.90 -3.06 -8.17
C VAL A 102 -11.64 -3.92 -9.41
N GLU A 103 -10.54 -3.70 -10.11
CA GLU A 103 -10.21 -4.42 -11.35
C GLU A 103 -9.98 -5.92 -11.11
N ASN A 104 -9.32 -6.25 -10.01
CA ASN A 104 -8.94 -7.63 -9.69
C ASN A 104 -9.95 -8.33 -8.75
N LYS A 105 -10.96 -7.61 -8.25
CA LYS A 105 -11.93 -8.09 -7.25
C LYS A 105 -11.26 -8.66 -6.00
N LEU A 106 -10.23 -7.98 -5.53
CA LEU A 106 -9.41 -8.40 -4.38
C LEU A 106 -9.71 -7.54 -3.15
N PRO A 107 -9.54 -8.10 -1.94
CA PRO A 107 -9.57 -7.32 -0.71
C PRO A 107 -8.38 -6.36 -0.60
N LEU A 108 -8.50 -5.37 0.26
CA LEU A 108 -7.46 -4.39 0.60
C LEU A 108 -6.91 -4.67 2.01
N ILE A 109 -5.59 -4.62 2.16
CA ILE A 109 -4.90 -4.40 3.44
C ILE A 109 -4.15 -3.08 3.38
N SER A 110 -4.39 -2.22 4.37
CA SER A 110 -3.79 -0.89 4.47
C SER A 110 -3.91 -0.39 5.91
N LEU A 111 -2.94 0.44 6.32
CA LEU A 111 -2.96 1.17 7.58
C LEU A 111 -3.50 2.61 7.42
N ASP A 112 -3.91 3.01 6.22
CA ASP A 112 -4.54 4.31 5.98
C ASP A 112 -6.06 4.22 6.19
N ASP A 113 -6.54 4.79 7.29
CA ASP A 113 -7.96 4.80 7.66
C ASP A 113 -8.86 5.48 6.61
N ARG A 114 -8.36 6.53 5.93
CA ARG A 114 -9.14 7.23 4.90
C ARG A 114 -9.28 6.36 3.66
N MET A 115 -8.22 5.68 3.25
CA MET A 115 -8.29 4.73 2.15
C MET A 115 -9.17 3.52 2.51
N CYS A 116 -9.05 2.98 3.72
CA CYS A 116 -9.92 1.90 4.22
C CYS A 116 -11.40 2.31 4.26
N TYR A 117 -11.70 3.57 4.63
CA TYR A 117 -13.06 4.11 4.55
C TYR A 117 -13.58 4.16 3.11
N ALA A 118 -12.79 4.69 2.16
CA ALA A 118 -13.16 4.73 0.75
C ALA A 118 -13.34 3.33 0.16
N ALA A 119 -12.49 2.37 0.54
CA ALA A 119 -12.59 0.97 0.14
C ALA A 119 -13.94 0.34 0.53
N ARG A 120 -14.35 0.50 1.79
CA ARG A 120 -15.64 -0.01 2.27
C ARG A 120 -16.82 0.62 1.50
N ASN A 121 -16.75 1.90 1.17
CA ASN A 121 -17.78 2.60 0.36
C ASN A 121 -17.82 2.12 -1.11
N LEU A 122 -16.73 1.52 -1.60
CA LEU A 122 -16.67 0.85 -2.91
C LEU A 122 -17.04 -0.63 -2.84
N SER A 123 -17.52 -1.12 -1.69
CA SER A 123 -17.78 -2.55 -1.44
C SER A 123 -16.54 -3.44 -1.57
N ILE A 124 -15.35 -2.86 -1.39
CA ILE A 124 -14.10 -3.62 -1.28
C ILE A 124 -13.99 -4.13 0.16
N LYS A 125 -13.71 -5.42 0.31
CA LYS A 125 -13.43 -6.01 1.62
C LYS A 125 -12.10 -5.45 2.14
N VAL A 126 -12.14 -4.78 3.30
CA VAL A 126 -10.94 -4.40 4.05
C VAL A 126 -10.61 -5.51 5.04
N VAL A 127 -9.34 -5.90 5.10
CA VAL A 127 -8.86 -6.87 6.08
C VAL A 127 -8.56 -6.14 7.38
N GLU A 128 -9.24 -6.57 8.45
CA GLU A 128 -9.07 -6.11 9.84
C GLU A 128 -8.29 -7.13 10.66
#